data_AF-A0AAU1X661-F1
#
_entry.id   AF-A0AAU1X661-F1
#
_cell.length_a   1.000
_cell.length_b   1.000
_cell.length_c   1.000
_cell.angle_alpha   90.00
_cell.angle_beta   90.00
_cell.angle_gamma   90.00
#
_symmetry.space_group_name_H-M   'P 1'
#
loop_
_entity.id
_entity.type
_entity.pdbx_description
1 polymer ?
#
loop_
_entity_poly.entity_id
_entity_poly.type
_entity_poly.pdbx_seq_one_letter_code
_entity_poly.pdbx_strand_id
1 'polypeptide(L)'
;MRTRTITVLLAATVLVAGCSGEPSYDESVEQCVKAVKARPEGDEAKPKPCEPLKEDDYTLAVMNKVMGDLGWTDKDGRFDKEKFERDAPDGKP
;
A
#
# COMPACT_ATOMS: atom_id res chain seq x y z
N MET A 1 -0.86 56.87 -15.44
CA MET A 1 -0.17 55.61 -15.79
C MET A 1 0.34 54.98 -14.51
N ARG A 2 -0.05 53.74 -14.21
CA ARG A 2 0.43 53.01 -13.03
C ARG A 2 0.82 51.61 -13.48
N THR A 3 2.09 51.48 -13.86
CA THR A 3 2.72 50.25 -14.34
C THR A 3 2.74 49.26 -13.19
N ARG A 4 2.01 48.14 -13.32
CA ARG A 4 2.11 46.99 -12.43
C ARG A 4 2.85 45.90 -13.17
N THR A 5 4.17 45.95 -13.09
CA THR A 5 5.07 44.88 -13.50
C THR A 5 4.94 43.78 -12.45
N ILE A 6 4.29 42.66 -12.79
CA ILE A 6 4.36 41.45 -11.98
C ILE A 6 5.03 40.38 -12.82
N THR A 7 6.17 39.97 -12.29
CA THR A 7 7.19 39.08 -12.78
C THR A 7 6.60 37.71 -13.14
N VAL A 8 6.82 37.27 -14.38
CA VAL A 8 6.59 35.90 -14.82
C VAL A 8 7.69 35.04 -14.22
N LEU A 9 7.34 34.14 -13.30
CA LEU A 9 8.23 33.06 -12.85
C LEU A 9 7.78 31.78 -13.57
N LEU A 10 8.50 31.46 -14.65
CA LEU A 10 8.48 30.14 -15.27
C LEU A 10 9.01 29.12 -14.26
N ALA A 11 8.14 28.23 -13.79
CA ALA A 11 8.57 26.94 -13.24
C ALA A 11 8.43 25.90 -14.36
N ALA A 12 9.48 25.77 -15.18
CA ALA A 12 9.62 24.64 -16.08
C ALA A 12 10.00 23.41 -15.24
N THR A 13 9.01 22.64 -14.80
CA THR A 13 9.28 21.30 -14.26
C THR A 13 9.66 20.39 -15.42
N VAL A 14 10.97 20.23 -15.61
CA VAL A 14 11.55 19.14 -16.39
C VAL A 14 11.14 17.85 -15.70
N LEU A 15 10.10 17.17 -16.19
CA LEU A 15 9.88 15.78 -15.89
C LEU A 15 10.98 15.01 -16.60
N VAL A 16 12.04 14.71 -15.84
CA VAL A 16 13.07 13.75 -16.21
C VAL A 16 12.36 12.47 -16.62
N ALA A 17 12.57 12.08 -17.88
CA ALA A 17 12.26 10.76 -18.36
C ALA A 17 12.99 9.72 -17.48
N GLY A 18 12.26 9.07 -16.59
CA GLY A 18 12.63 7.76 -16.08
C GLY A 18 12.06 6.73 -17.05
N CYS A 19 12.92 5.87 -17.60
CA CYS A 19 12.54 4.75 -18.44
C CYS A 19 11.37 3.98 -17.79
N SER A 20 10.18 4.05 -18.40
CA SER A 20 8.98 3.38 -17.90
C SER A 20 9.04 1.89 -18.22
N GLY A 21 9.88 1.17 -17.48
CA GLY A 21 9.71 -0.26 -17.29
C GLY A 21 8.56 -0.49 -16.34
N GLU A 22 7.74 -1.50 -16.61
CA GLU A 22 6.82 -2.01 -15.59
C GLU A 22 7.62 -2.34 -14.32
N PRO A 23 7.07 -2.05 -13.11
CA PRO A 23 7.74 -2.40 -11.88
C PRO A 23 8.07 -3.90 -11.89
N SER A 24 9.19 -4.27 -11.26
CA SER A 24 9.48 -5.66 -10.99
C SER A 24 8.36 -6.30 -10.15
N TYR A 25 8.31 -7.63 -10.10
CA TYR A 25 7.29 -8.32 -9.32
C TYR A 25 7.36 -7.93 -7.84
N ASP A 26 8.57 -7.87 -7.27
CA ASP A 26 8.78 -7.52 -5.86
C ASP A 26 8.35 -6.07 -5.59
N GLU A 27 8.69 -5.13 -6.48
CA GLU A 27 8.21 -3.75 -6.38
C GLU A 27 6.68 -3.66 -6.47
N SER A 28 6.05 -4.49 -7.30
CA SER A 28 4.59 -4.57 -7.40
C SER A 28 3.98 -5.08 -6.10
N VAL A 29 4.60 -6.08 -5.47
CA VAL A 29 4.16 -6.61 -4.16
C VAL A 29 4.26 -5.52 -3.09
N GLU A 30 5.37 -4.81 -3.01
CA GLU A 30 5.55 -3.72 -2.04
C GLU A 30 4.52 -2.59 -2.23
N GLN A 31 4.29 -2.20 -3.49
CA GLN A 31 3.30 -1.17 -3.82
C GLN A 31 1.87 -1.64 -3.52
N CYS A 32 1.56 -2.90 -3.81
CA CYS A 32 0.27 -3.50 -3.47
C CYS A 32 0.03 -3.52 -1.96
N VAL A 33 1.00 -3.96 -1.14
CA VAL A 33 0.88 -3.96 0.32
C VAL A 33 0.62 -2.55 0.86
N LYS A 34 1.31 -1.54 0.34
CA LYS A 34 1.07 -0.13 0.70
C LYS A 34 -0.34 0.32 0.32
N ALA A 35 -0.80 -0.01 -0.88
CA ALA A 35 -2.13 0.36 -1.37
C ALA A 35 -3.25 -0.32 -0.57
N VAL A 36 -3.11 -1.61 -0.26
CA VAL A 36 -4.06 -2.36 0.58
C VAL A 36 -4.13 -1.77 1.99
N LYS A 37 -3.00 -1.42 2.60
CA LYS A 37 -2.98 -0.78 3.94
C LYS A 37 -3.64 0.60 3.96
N ALA A 38 -3.50 1.37 2.88
CA ALA A 38 -4.12 2.69 2.75
C ALA A 38 -5.59 2.63 2.30
N ARG A 39 -6.13 1.44 2.00
CA ARG A 39 -7.48 1.28 1.48
C ARG A 39 -8.52 1.68 2.54
N PRO A 40 -9.52 2.51 2.19
CA PRO A 40 -10.61 2.88 3.10
C PRO A 40 -11.39 1.67 3.60
N GLU A 41 -11.99 1.78 4.79
CA GLU A 41 -12.93 0.77 5.29
C GLU A 41 -14.14 0.63 4.34
N GLY A 42 -14.54 -0.61 4.08
CA GLY A 42 -15.66 -0.92 3.17
C GLY A 42 -15.33 -0.87 1.67
N ASP A 43 -14.13 -0.46 1.28
CA ASP A 43 -13.68 -0.61 -0.11
C ASP A 43 -13.14 -2.03 -0.34
N GLU A 44 -13.77 -2.74 -1.29
CA GLU A 44 -13.46 -4.13 -1.63
C GLU A 44 -12.70 -4.24 -2.97
N ALA A 45 -12.52 -3.15 -3.69
CA ALA A 45 -11.85 -3.17 -4.99
C ALA A 45 -10.37 -3.58 -4.85
N LYS A 46 -9.89 -4.34 -5.84
CA LYS A 46 -8.46 -4.66 -5.97
C LYS A 46 -7.70 -3.38 -6.38
N PRO A 47 -6.74 -2.89 -5.59
CA PRO A 47 -5.99 -1.69 -5.96
C PRO A 47 -5.18 -1.90 -7.23
N LYS A 48 -5.06 -0.86 -8.06
CA LYS A 48 -4.28 -0.91 -9.32
C LYS A 48 -2.85 -1.46 -9.17
N PRO A 49 -2.06 -1.10 -8.13
CA PRO A 49 -0.73 -1.68 -7.93
C PRO A 49 -0.72 -3.19 -7.67
N CYS A 50 -1.87 -3.79 -7.31
CA CYS A 50 -2.03 -5.22 -7.12
C CYS A 50 -2.41 -5.97 -8.40
N GLU A 51 -2.76 -5.29 -9.51
CA GLU A 51 -3.14 -5.95 -10.77
C GLU A 51 -2.09 -6.95 -11.29
N PRO A 52 -0.77 -6.70 -11.19
CA PRO A 52 0.25 -7.65 -11.65
C PRO A 52 0.41 -8.88 -10.75
N LEU A 53 -0.13 -8.86 -9.52
CA LEU A 53 0.04 -9.95 -8.57
C LEU A 53 -0.86 -11.13 -8.91
N LYS A 54 -0.31 -12.33 -8.72
CA LYS A 54 -1.10 -13.56 -8.64
C LYS A 54 -2.11 -13.46 -7.51
N GLU A 55 -3.21 -14.18 -7.66
CA GLU A 55 -4.32 -14.11 -6.70
C GLU A 55 -3.91 -14.53 -5.29
N ASP A 56 -3.05 -15.55 -5.17
CA ASP A 56 -2.53 -15.99 -3.87
C ASP A 56 -1.68 -14.91 -3.19
N ASP A 57 -0.82 -14.22 -3.95
CA ASP A 57 0.03 -13.15 -3.42
C ASP A 57 -0.80 -11.91 -3.05
N TYR A 58 -1.83 -11.59 -3.83
CA TYR A 58 -2.80 -10.57 -3.49
C TYR A 58 -3.57 -10.94 -2.20
N THR A 59 -4.01 -12.19 -2.08
CA THR A 59 -4.69 -12.70 -0.89
C THR A 59 -3.79 -12.59 0.34
N LEU A 60 -2.51 -12.91 0.22
CA LEU A 60 -1.53 -12.74 1.29
C LEU A 60 -1.35 -11.26 1.68
N ALA A 61 -1.34 -10.34 0.73
CA ALA A 61 -1.28 -8.90 1.02
C ALA A 61 -2.53 -8.41 1.78
N VAL A 62 -3.71 -8.90 1.43
CA VAL A 62 -4.97 -8.61 2.15
C VAL A 62 -4.94 -9.22 3.56
N MET A 63 -4.54 -10.49 3.69
CA MET A 63 -4.41 -11.15 4.99
C MET A 63 -3.39 -10.43 5.89
N ASN A 64 -2.28 -9.93 5.33
CA ASN A 64 -1.31 -9.14 6.08
C ASN A 64 -1.94 -7.88 6.70
N LYS A 65 -2.79 -7.17 5.94
CA LYS A 65 -3.54 -6.02 6.48
C LYS A 65 -4.48 -6.45 7.59
N VAL A 66 -5.29 -7.48 7.37
CA VAL A 66 -6.27 -7.96 8.36
C VAL A 66 -5.59 -8.39 9.65
N MET A 67 -4.50 -9.15 9.58
CA MET A 67 -3.72 -9.53 10.77
C MET A 67 -3.18 -8.29 11.50
N GLY A 68 -2.71 -7.28 10.77
CA GLY A 68 -2.28 -6.00 11.35
C GLY A 68 -3.41 -5.23 12.04
N ASP A 69 -4.58 -5.14 11.40
CA ASP A 69 -5.77 -4.46 11.95
C ASP A 69 -6.29 -5.16 13.23
N LEU A 70 -6.17 -6.48 13.30
CA LEU A 70 -6.48 -7.29 14.50
C LEU A 70 -5.41 -7.19 15.59
N GLY A 71 -4.27 -6.56 15.29
CA GLY A 71 -3.12 -6.46 16.18
C GLY A 71 -2.35 -7.77 16.33
N TRP A 72 -2.56 -8.74 15.45
CA TRP A 72 -1.88 -10.05 15.42
C TRP A 72 -0.48 -9.98 14.82
N THR A 73 0.03 -8.79 14.56
CA THR A 73 1.42 -8.57 14.15
C THR A 73 2.06 -7.49 15.02
N ASP A 74 3.34 -7.65 15.34
CA ASP A 74 4.13 -6.65 16.04
C ASP A 74 4.46 -5.44 15.14
N LYS A 75 5.16 -4.45 15.72
CA LYS A 75 5.61 -3.24 15.02
C LYS A 75 6.54 -3.51 13.82
N ASP A 76 7.17 -4.68 13.77
CA ASP A 76 8.05 -5.11 12.70
C ASP A 76 7.31 -6.02 11.69
N GLY A 77 5.99 -6.21 11.87
CA GLY A 77 5.13 -7.02 11.03
C GLY A 77 5.24 -8.52 11.27
N ARG A 78 5.88 -8.97 12.36
CA ARG A 78 5.99 -10.39 12.71
C ARG A 78 4.72 -10.83 13.43
N PHE A 79 4.30 -12.07 13.16
CA PHE A 79 3.11 -12.63 13.78
C PHE A 79 3.22 -12.71 15.31
N ASP A 80 2.26 -12.11 16.02
CA ASP A 80 2.10 -12.17 17.47
C ASP A 80 1.18 -13.35 17.81
N LYS A 81 1.81 -14.49 18.07
CA LYS A 81 1.13 -15.74 18.42
C LYS A 81 0.33 -15.61 19.72
N GLU A 82 0.87 -14.92 20.73
CA GLU A 82 0.22 -14.78 22.04
C GLU A 82 -1.07 -13.96 21.93
N LYS A 83 -1.04 -12.88 21.14
CA LYS A 83 -2.23 -12.10 20.82
C LYS A 83 -3.25 -12.91 20.04
N PHE A 84 -2.81 -13.59 18.98
CA PHE A 84 -3.69 -14.44 18.18
C PHE A 84 -4.41 -15.51 19.01
N GLU A 85 -3.67 -16.30 19.80
CA GLU A 85 -4.26 -17.38 20.62
C GLU A 85 -5.22 -16.86 21.69
N ARG A 86 -4.97 -15.65 22.22
CA ARG A 86 -5.86 -14.99 23.17
C ARG A 86 -7.15 -14.49 22.53
N ASP A 87 -7.09 -14.03 21.29
CA ASP A 87 -8.25 -13.51 20.55
C ASP A 87 -9.03 -14.62 19.84
N ALA A 88 -8.40 -15.77 19.56
CA ALA A 88 -9.02 -16.89 18.87
C ALA A 88 -10.11 -17.53 19.75
N PRO A 89 -11.34 -17.69 19.24
CA PRO A 89 -12.40 -18.36 19.98
C PRO A 89 -12.04 -19.84 20.20
N ASP A 90 -11.76 -20.17 21.47
CA ASP A 90 -11.57 -21.53 22.02
C ASP A 90 -10.61 -22.48 21.26
N GLY A 91 -9.53 -21.94 20.71
CA GLY A 91 -8.33 -22.74 20.39
C GLY A 91 -8.44 -23.70 19.22
N LYS A 92 -9.23 -23.39 18.18
CA LYS A 92 -9.14 -24.08 16.89
C LYS A 92 -9.05 -23.08 15.72
N PRO A 93 -8.07 -23.24 14.81
CA PRO A 93 -8.13 -22.58 13.52
C PRO A 93 -9.33 -23.09 12.71
#